data_AF-A0A6B9KE90-F1
#
_entry.id   AF-A0A6B9KE90-F1
#
_cell.length_a   1.000
_cell.length_b   1.000
_cell.length_c   1.000
_cell.angle_alpha   90.00
_cell.angle_beta   90.00
_cell.angle_gamma   90.00
#
_symmetry.space_group_name_H-M   'P 1'
#
loop_
_entity.id
_entity.type
_entity.pdbx_description
1 polymer ?
#
loop_
_entity_poly.entity_id
_entity_poly.type
_entity_poly.pdbx_seq_one_letter_code
_entity_poly.pdbx_strand_id
1 'polypeptide(L)'
;FYRWHRFIDDLFNEFKKKLESYTNDDLFFSGIKIESVKVNALRENVVTTTFVDDLLDLSNGLHFGRTGAVKVRYQHLDHEPFSYHIEVRNQTAKTRHGTCRIFLAPKYDELGNELNPEELRRLAIELDKFRVVLNPGANVISRSSKDSSVTVSSERKFTELIQGIGANEHATEFCSCGWPDHLLVPKGSDKGMDFHLFVMITDYLKDLVGDFGEKSMCVDAVSYCGVKDHLYPDRKAMGFPFDRTIKKDKMSEWLTPNMYDTIVQIVHH
;
A
#
# COMPACT_ATOMS: atom_id res chain seq x y z
N PHE A 1 13.09 10.10 -16.30
CA PHE A 1 12.65 9.95 -14.90
C PHE A 1 13.10 8.62 -14.28
N TYR A 2 12.52 7.47 -14.66
CA TYR A 2 12.76 6.17 -13.98
C TYR A 2 14.21 5.69 -13.96
N ARG A 3 14.92 5.70 -15.10
CA ARG A 3 16.34 5.26 -15.19
C ARG A 3 17.25 6.01 -14.22
N TRP A 4 17.02 7.32 -14.07
CA TRP A 4 17.79 8.16 -13.15
C TRP A 4 17.46 7.85 -11.69
N HIS A 5 16.18 7.72 -11.34
CA HIS A 5 15.79 7.38 -9.98
C HIS A 5 16.21 5.96 -9.59
N ARG A 6 16.27 5.02 -10.55
CA ARG A 6 16.83 3.69 -10.32
C ARG A 6 18.33 3.75 -10.00
N PHE A 7 19.08 4.58 -10.72
CA PHE A 7 20.50 4.82 -10.41
C PHE A 7 20.70 5.41 -9.01
N ILE A 8 19.86 6.36 -8.60
CA ILE A 8 19.91 6.92 -7.23
C ILE A 8 19.49 5.87 -6.19
N ASP A 9 18.44 5.08 -6.46
CA ASP A 9 18.00 3.95 -5.64
C ASP A 9 19.09 2.88 -5.49
N ASP A 10 19.91 2.64 -6.52
CA ASP A 10 21.07 1.76 -6.43
C ASP A 10 22.06 2.22 -5.35
N LEU A 11 22.27 3.54 -5.19
CA LEU A 11 23.13 4.07 -4.12
C LEU A 11 22.57 3.76 -2.72
N PHE A 12 21.26 3.91 -2.53
CA PHE A 12 20.60 3.54 -1.28
C PHE A 12 20.64 2.02 -1.06
N ASN A 13 20.47 1.23 -2.11
CA ASN A 13 20.55 -0.22 -2.03
C ASN A 13 21.97 -0.69 -1.65
N GLU A 14 23.02 -0.07 -2.18
CA GLU A 14 24.41 -0.36 -1.77
C GLU A 14 24.66 -0.04 -0.29
N PHE A 15 24.01 1.00 0.26
CA PHE A 15 24.01 1.23 1.70
C PHE A 15 23.24 0.12 2.44
N LYS A 16 22.03 -0.24 1.99
CA LYS A 16 21.19 -1.27 2.62
C LYS A 16 21.86 -2.65 2.64
N LYS A 17 22.64 -3.00 1.62
CA LYS A 17 23.44 -4.24 1.56
C LYS A 17 24.50 -4.34 2.66
N LYS A 18 24.93 -3.23 3.24
CA LYS A 18 25.89 -3.21 4.37
C LYS A 18 25.22 -3.48 5.71
N LEU A 19 23.89 -3.38 5.79
CA LEU A 19 23.13 -3.72 6.98
C LEU A 19 22.96 -5.23 7.06
N GLU A 20 23.02 -5.76 8.28
CA GLU A 20 22.72 -7.18 8.50
C GLU A 20 21.26 -7.48 8.12
N SER A 21 21.06 -8.62 7.45
CA SER A 21 19.73 -9.19 7.22
C SER A 21 18.95 -9.28 8.52
N TYR A 22 17.64 -9.05 8.46
CA TYR A 22 16.79 -9.20 9.62
C TYR A 22 16.87 -10.62 10.18
N THR A 23 16.99 -10.70 11.50
CA THR A 23 16.91 -11.95 12.24
C THR A 23 15.44 -12.34 12.43
N ASN A 24 15.19 -13.58 12.85
CA ASN A 24 13.84 -13.98 13.23
C ASN A 24 13.29 -13.09 14.36
N ASP A 25 14.13 -12.64 15.31
CA ASP A 25 13.68 -11.79 16.42
C ASP A 25 13.24 -10.39 15.96
N ASP A 26 13.82 -9.88 14.86
CA ASP A 26 13.40 -8.60 14.26
C ASP A 26 12.04 -8.71 13.57
N LEU A 27 11.74 -9.88 13.00
CA LEU A 27 10.56 -10.13 12.17
C LEU A 27 9.39 -10.71 12.98
N PHE A 28 9.67 -11.45 14.04
CA PHE A 28 8.69 -12.29 14.71
C PHE A 28 7.79 -11.50 15.65
N PHE A 29 6.48 -11.66 15.46
CA PHE A 29 5.48 -11.20 16.41
C PHE A 29 4.95 -12.38 17.22
N SER A 30 5.60 -12.64 18.36
CA SER A 30 5.35 -13.82 19.18
C SER A 30 3.87 -14.00 19.55
N GLY A 31 3.36 -15.22 19.29
CA GLY A 31 1.99 -15.63 19.56
C GLY A 31 0.97 -15.16 18.53
N ILE A 32 1.37 -14.42 17.49
CA ILE A 32 0.49 -14.05 16.37
C ILE A 32 0.83 -14.93 15.16
N LYS A 33 -0.20 -15.59 14.62
CA LYS A 33 -0.11 -16.39 13.41
C LYS A 33 -1.15 -15.95 12.39
N ILE A 34 -0.74 -15.63 11.17
CA ILE A 34 -1.67 -15.46 10.05
C ILE A 34 -2.01 -16.85 9.51
N GLU A 35 -3.30 -17.18 9.44
CA GLU A 35 -3.79 -18.49 9.00
C GLU A 35 -4.14 -18.49 7.50
N SER A 36 -4.74 -17.40 7.02
CA SER A 36 -5.06 -17.23 5.60
C SER A 36 -5.16 -15.74 5.23
N VAL A 37 -4.91 -15.46 3.95
CA VAL A 37 -5.15 -14.16 3.33
C VAL A 37 -5.87 -14.39 2.01
N LYS A 38 -6.93 -13.63 1.78
CA LYS A 38 -7.72 -13.65 0.55
C LYS A 38 -8.02 -12.24 0.09
N VAL A 39 -8.14 -12.06 -1.22
CA VAL A 39 -8.72 -10.86 -1.82
C VAL A 39 -10.13 -11.15 -2.27
N ASN A 40 -11.09 -10.48 -1.65
CA ASN A 40 -12.49 -10.52 -2.03
C ASN A 40 -12.75 -9.38 -3.02
N ALA A 41 -12.75 -9.74 -4.30
CA ALA A 41 -13.17 -8.96 -5.46
C ALA A 41 -14.37 -9.66 -6.12
N LEU A 42 -14.78 -9.29 -7.35
CA LEU A 42 -15.80 -10.04 -8.09
C LEU A 42 -15.46 -11.53 -8.23
N ARG A 43 -14.16 -11.85 -8.34
CA ARG A 43 -13.62 -13.21 -8.27
C ARG A 43 -12.57 -13.26 -7.15
N GLU A 44 -12.65 -14.27 -6.29
CA GLU A 44 -11.68 -14.44 -5.19
C GLU A 44 -10.25 -14.50 -5.76
N ASN A 45 -9.34 -13.70 -5.18
CA ASN A 45 -7.93 -13.58 -5.56
C ASN A 45 -7.68 -13.10 -7.01
N VAL A 46 -8.67 -12.50 -7.67
CA VAL A 46 -8.50 -11.88 -8.99
C VAL A 46 -8.98 -10.44 -8.98
N VAL A 47 -8.09 -9.49 -9.26
CA VAL A 47 -8.42 -8.07 -9.38
C VAL A 47 -8.46 -7.67 -10.85
N THR A 48 -9.57 -7.07 -11.25
CA THR A 48 -9.80 -6.56 -12.61
C THR A 48 -9.36 -5.10 -12.71
N THR A 49 -8.58 -4.77 -13.73
CA THR A 49 -8.27 -3.39 -14.13
C THR A 49 -8.89 -3.06 -15.49
N THR A 50 -9.17 -1.79 -15.73
CA THR A 50 -9.75 -1.29 -17.00
C THR A 50 -9.23 0.12 -17.27
N PHE A 51 -9.43 0.63 -18.48
CA PHE A 51 -9.36 2.08 -18.73
C PHE A 51 -10.72 2.71 -18.48
N VAL A 52 -10.72 3.91 -17.89
CA VAL A 52 -11.91 4.73 -17.65
C VAL A 52 -11.70 6.11 -18.30
N ASP A 53 -12.74 6.62 -18.95
CA ASP A 53 -12.76 7.99 -19.48
C ASP A 53 -13.04 8.99 -18.34
N ASP A 54 -12.25 10.07 -18.28
CA ASP A 54 -12.49 11.20 -17.38
C ASP A 54 -12.34 12.54 -18.12
N LEU A 55 -12.76 13.63 -17.48
CA LEU A 55 -12.81 14.98 -18.02
C LEU A 55 -12.05 15.96 -17.13
N LEU A 56 -10.99 16.56 -17.67
CA LEU A 56 -10.24 17.64 -17.02
C LEU A 56 -10.81 19.00 -17.44
N ASP A 57 -11.17 19.84 -16.48
CA ASP A 57 -11.63 21.21 -16.73
C ASP A 57 -10.45 22.21 -16.79
N LEU A 58 -10.24 22.80 -17.97
CA LEU A 58 -9.16 23.75 -18.24
C LEU A 58 -9.57 25.20 -18.00
N SER A 59 -10.86 25.49 -17.77
CA SER A 59 -11.38 26.86 -17.71
C SER A 59 -10.76 27.72 -16.61
N ASN A 60 -10.21 27.10 -15.56
CA ASN A 60 -9.57 27.81 -14.46
C ASN A 60 -8.06 28.05 -14.69
N GLY A 61 -7.45 27.38 -15.67
CA GLY A 61 -6.01 27.48 -15.95
C GLY A 61 -5.66 28.29 -17.20
N LEU A 62 -6.60 28.43 -18.15
CA LEU A 62 -6.38 29.09 -19.44
C LEU A 62 -7.54 30.01 -19.82
N HIS A 63 -7.23 31.13 -20.48
CA HIS A 63 -8.25 32.06 -20.98
C HIS A 63 -8.71 31.67 -22.39
N PHE A 64 -9.97 31.25 -22.54
CA PHE A 64 -10.53 30.79 -23.82
C PHE A 64 -11.36 31.82 -24.59
N GLY A 65 -11.55 33.03 -24.06
CA GLY A 65 -12.34 34.09 -24.72
C GLY A 65 -13.82 33.73 -24.95
N ARG A 66 -14.34 32.75 -24.21
CA ARG A 66 -15.74 32.29 -24.26
C ARG A 66 -16.27 32.02 -22.86
N THR A 67 -17.59 32.02 -22.72
CA THR A 67 -18.26 31.58 -21.50
C THR A 67 -18.47 30.06 -21.51
N GLY A 68 -18.39 29.43 -20.34
CA GLY A 68 -18.61 27.99 -20.16
C GLY A 68 -17.34 27.15 -19.91
N ALA A 69 -17.55 25.92 -19.44
CA ALA A 69 -16.47 24.98 -19.13
C ALA A 69 -15.80 24.45 -20.40
N VAL A 70 -14.47 24.42 -20.41
CA VAL A 70 -13.66 23.82 -21.47
C VAL A 70 -13.01 22.57 -20.92
N LYS A 71 -13.54 21.41 -21.32
CA LYS A 71 -13.09 20.12 -20.80
C LYS A 71 -12.35 19.32 -21.87
N VAL A 72 -11.30 18.62 -21.46
CA VAL A 72 -10.58 17.64 -22.29
C VAL A 72 -10.88 16.26 -21.75
N ARG A 73 -11.26 15.33 -22.64
CA ARG A 73 -11.40 13.92 -22.32
C ARG A 73 -10.03 13.25 -22.34
N TYR A 74 -9.74 12.47 -21.31
CA TYR A 74 -8.58 11.59 -21.25
C TYR A 74 -8.99 10.24 -20.67
N GLN A 75 -8.07 9.28 -20.73
CA GLN A 75 -8.25 7.96 -20.14
C GLN A 75 -7.18 7.73 -19.08
N HIS A 76 -7.55 7.07 -18.00
CA HIS A 76 -6.61 6.56 -17.00
C HIS A 76 -6.93 5.11 -16.66
N LEU A 77 -5.92 4.39 -16.15
CA LEU A 77 -6.13 3.07 -15.59
C LEU A 77 -7.02 3.19 -14.35
N ASP A 78 -7.84 2.19 -14.08
CA ASP A 78 -8.60 2.04 -12.86
C ASP A 78 -8.75 0.55 -12.52
N HIS A 79 -9.26 0.24 -11.32
CA HIS A 79 -9.49 -1.12 -10.87
C HIS A 79 -10.84 -1.28 -10.17
N GLU A 80 -11.35 -2.52 -10.15
CA GLU A 80 -12.52 -2.83 -9.34
C GLU A 80 -12.22 -2.62 -7.84
N PRO A 81 -13.19 -2.19 -7.02
CA PRO A 81 -13.03 -2.20 -5.56
C PRO A 81 -12.85 -3.63 -5.05
N PHE A 82 -11.93 -3.83 -4.12
CA PHE A 82 -11.72 -5.13 -3.48
C PHE A 82 -11.45 -4.96 -1.99
N SER A 83 -11.44 -6.07 -1.26
CA SER A 83 -11.13 -6.10 0.17
C SER A 83 -10.23 -7.25 0.54
N TYR A 84 -9.30 -7.01 1.46
CA TYR A 84 -8.48 -8.05 2.08
C TYR A 84 -9.29 -8.73 3.18
N HIS A 85 -9.29 -10.05 3.20
CA HIS A 85 -9.79 -10.88 4.30
C HIS A 85 -8.64 -11.67 4.88
N ILE A 86 -8.26 -11.35 6.11
CA ILE A 86 -7.06 -11.89 6.76
C ILE A 86 -7.47 -12.59 8.05
N GLU A 87 -7.29 -13.90 8.09
CA GLU A 87 -7.57 -14.72 9.27
C GLU A 87 -6.31 -14.80 10.14
N VAL A 88 -6.43 -14.43 11.41
CA VAL A 88 -5.30 -14.32 12.32
C VAL A 88 -5.63 -15.01 13.64
N ARG A 89 -4.75 -15.88 14.10
CA ARG A 89 -4.82 -16.50 15.42
C ARG A 89 -3.86 -15.80 16.39
N ASN A 90 -4.41 -15.20 17.43
CA ASN A 90 -3.66 -14.78 18.60
C ASN A 90 -3.64 -15.93 19.62
N GLN A 91 -2.49 -16.56 19.79
CA GLN A 91 -2.25 -17.68 20.69
C GLN A 91 -1.94 -17.24 22.13
N THR A 92 -1.86 -15.93 22.39
CA THR A 92 -1.62 -15.39 23.73
C THR A 92 -2.93 -15.21 24.49
N ALA A 93 -2.86 -15.13 25.83
CA ALA A 93 -4.02 -14.88 26.67
C ALA A 93 -4.45 -13.39 26.72
N LYS A 94 -3.76 -12.49 26.03
CA LYS A 94 -4.01 -11.04 26.08
C LYS A 94 -4.32 -10.49 24.69
N THR A 95 -5.13 -9.45 24.64
CA THR A 95 -5.30 -8.66 23.41
C THR A 95 -3.96 -8.07 22.99
N ARG A 96 -3.61 -8.19 21.71
CA ARG A 96 -2.41 -7.64 21.11
C ARG A 96 -2.79 -6.53 20.13
N HIS A 97 -1.94 -5.53 20.01
CA HIS A 97 -2.06 -4.51 18.97
C HIS A 97 -1.03 -4.77 17.90
N GLY A 98 -1.46 -4.84 16.64
CA GLY A 98 -0.61 -5.09 15.50
C GLY A 98 -0.60 -3.93 14.51
N THR A 99 0.46 -3.84 13.71
CA THR A 99 0.47 -3.06 12.46
C THR A 99 0.41 -4.06 11.32
N CYS A 100 -0.68 -4.07 10.56
CA CYS A 100 -0.81 -4.85 9.33
C CYS A 100 -0.11 -4.11 8.20
N ARG A 101 0.75 -4.80 7.46
CA ARG A 101 1.54 -4.28 6.33
C ARG A 101 1.26 -5.16 5.13
N ILE A 102 0.81 -4.58 4.03
CA ILE A 102 0.45 -5.31 2.81
C ILE A 102 1.32 -4.81 1.67
N PHE A 103 1.96 -5.75 0.97
CA PHE A 103 2.79 -5.48 -0.19
C PHE A 103 2.37 -6.37 -1.37
N LEU A 104 2.64 -5.89 -2.57
CA LEU A 104 2.43 -6.64 -3.81
C LEU A 104 3.73 -6.69 -4.60
N ALA A 105 4.11 -7.87 -5.10
CA ALA A 105 5.29 -8.03 -5.93
C ALA A 105 5.01 -9.00 -7.10
N PRO A 106 5.57 -8.79 -8.30
CA PRO A 106 5.37 -9.70 -9.42
C PRO A 106 5.96 -11.07 -9.10
N LYS A 107 5.31 -12.15 -9.52
CA LYS A 107 5.83 -13.52 -9.31
C LYS A 107 6.93 -13.89 -10.30
N TYR A 108 6.82 -13.38 -11.53
CA TYR A 108 7.70 -13.72 -12.64
C TYR A 108 8.36 -12.48 -13.24
N ASP A 109 9.56 -12.66 -13.79
CA ASP A 109 10.17 -11.68 -14.70
C ASP A 109 9.56 -11.72 -16.11
N GLU A 110 10.04 -10.88 -17.02
CA GLU A 110 9.54 -10.81 -18.40
C GLU A 110 9.82 -12.06 -19.25
N LEU A 111 10.74 -12.93 -18.80
CA LEU A 111 11.09 -14.19 -19.46
C LEU A 111 10.33 -15.39 -18.85
N GLY A 112 9.55 -15.17 -17.79
CA GLY A 112 8.77 -16.19 -17.09
C GLY A 112 9.55 -16.92 -15.99
N ASN A 113 10.72 -16.43 -15.58
CA ASN A 113 11.45 -16.99 -14.44
C ASN A 113 10.82 -16.53 -13.13
N GLU A 114 10.71 -17.43 -12.16
CA GLU A 114 10.22 -17.10 -10.82
C GLU A 114 11.26 -16.27 -10.07
N LEU A 115 10.81 -15.14 -9.51
CA LEU A 115 11.66 -14.19 -8.79
C LEU A 115 11.86 -14.64 -7.34
N ASN A 116 13.10 -14.63 -6.87
CA ASN A 116 13.39 -14.95 -5.48
C ASN A 116 13.12 -13.74 -4.54
N PRO A 117 13.00 -13.95 -3.22
CA PRO A 117 12.72 -12.88 -2.26
C PRO A 117 13.67 -11.68 -2.31
N GLU A 118 14.96 -11.89 -2.61
CA GLU A 118 15.92 -10.78 -2.71
C GLU A 118 15.65 -9.89 -3.94
N GLU A 119 15.25 -10.50 -5.06
CA GLU A 119 14.83 -9.76 -6.26
C GLU A 119 13.52 -9.01 -6.02
N LEU A 120 12.57 -9.64 -5.31
CA LEU A 120 11.28 -9.06 -4.95
C LEU A 120 11.43 -7.79 -4.10
N ARG A 121 12.49 -7.65 -3.28
CA ARG A 121 12.71 -6.43 -2.46
C ARG A 121 12.64 -5.13 -3.26
N ARG A 122 13.07 -5.19 -4.52
CA ARG A 122 13.16 -4.01 -5.39
C ARG A 122 11.91 -3.80 -6.24
N LEU A 123 10.94 -4.69 -6.15
CA LEU A 123 9.71 -4.74 -6.95
C LEU A 123 8.45 -4.74 -6.08
N ALA A 124 8.59 -5.00 -4.78
CA ALA A 124 7.50 -4.94 -3.82
C ALA A 124 6.99 -3.50 -3.66
N ILE A 125 5.74 -3.27 -4.03
CA ILE A 125 5.03 -2.02 -3.79
C ILE A 125 4.18 -2.15 -2.52
N GLU A 126 4.13 -1.08 -1.73
CA GLU A 126 3.26 -1.03 -0.54
C GLU A 126 1.82 -0.80 -1.00
N LEU A 127 0.88 -1.63 -0.50
CA LEU A 127 -0.55 -1.47 -0.76
C LEU A 127 -1.30 -0.87 0.42
N ASP A 128 -0.89 -1.15 1.66
CA ASP A 128 -1.55 -0.61 2.85
C ASP A 128 -0.72 -0.82 4.12
N LYS A 129 -0.94 0.05 5.11
CA LYS A 129 -0.39 -0.04 6.46
C LYS A 129 -1.38 0.52 7.47
N PHE A 130 -1.87 -0.33 8.37
CA PHE A 130 -2.90 0.06 9.34
C PHE A 130 -2.81 -0.69 10.68
N ARG A 131 -3.36 -0.08 11.73
CA ARG A 131 -3.43 -0.67 13.07
C ARG A 131 -4.55 -1.71 13.15
N VAL A 132 -4.26 -2.82 13.81
CA VAL A 132 -5.23 -3.89 14.12
C VAL A 132 -5.23 -4.22 15.61
N VAL A 133 -6.39 -4.65 16.11
CA VAL A 133 -6.56 -5.15 17.49
C VAL A 133 -6.90 -6.64 17.40
N LEU A 134 -6.08 -7.48 18.04
CA LEU A 134 -6.16 -8.94 17.96
C LEU A 134 -6.53 -9.50 19.33
N ASN A 135 -7.77 -9.94 19.49
CA ASN A 135 -8.24 -10.60 20.71
C ASN A 135 -7.69 -12.03 20.80
N PRO A 136 -7.54 -12.63 22.00
CA PRO A 136 -7.16 -14.03 22.14
C PRO A 136 -8.05 -14.96 21.29
N GLY A 137 -7.43 -15.92 20.59
CA GLY A 137 -8.14 -16.83 19.68
C GLY A 137 -8.14 -16.36 18.23
N ALA A 138 -9.19 -16.72 17.48
CA ALA A 138 -9.33 -16.40 16.06
C ALA A 138 -9.87 -14.98 15.84
N ASN A 139 -9.30 -14.27 14.88
CA ASN A 139 -9.71 -12.93 14.46
C ASN A 139 -9.83 -12.92 12.93
N VAL A 140 -10.74 -12.11 12.42
CA VAL A 140 -10.88 -11.84 10.98
C VAL A 140 -10.72 -10.33 10.80
N ILE A 141 -9.74 -9.93 10.00
CA ILE A 141 -9.53 -8.55 9.60
C ILE A 141 -10.09 -8.38 8.20
N SER A 142 -11.00 -7.42 8.02
CA SER A 142 -11.51 -7.00 6.73
C SER A 142 -11.07 -5.56 6.45
N ARG A 143 -10.45 -5.32 5.29
CA ARG A 143 -9.92 -4.00 4.92
C ARG A 143 -10.22 -3.69 3.46
N SER A 144 -10.89 -2.57 3.19
CA SER A 144 -11.22 -2.12 1.84
C SER A 144 -10.00 -1.53 1.14
N SER A 145 -9.87 -1.72 -0.17
CA SER A 145 -8.85 -1.05 -0.99
C SER A 145 -8.94 0.48 -0.89
N LYS A 146 -10.17 1.02 -0.74
CA LYS A 146 -10.44 2.47 -0.61
C LYS A 146 -9.92 3.10 0.68
N ASP A 147 -9.63 2.28 1.69
CA ASP A 147 -9.09 2.78 2.95
C ASP A 147 -7.55 2.77 2.95
N SER A 148 -6.91 2.44 1.83
CA SER A 148 -5.46 2.28 1.72
C SER A 148 -4.71 3.51 2.22
N SER A 149 -3.70 3.27 3.06
CA SER A 149 -2.82 4.31 3.60
C SER A 149 -1.82 4.88 2.60
N VAL A 150 -1.76 4.36 1.37
CA VAL A 150 -0.89 4.91 0.30
C VAL A 150 -1.63 5.90 -0.58
N THR A 151 -2.96 5.80 -0.67
CA THR A 151 -3.78 6.54 -1.63
C THR A 151 -4.48 7.75 -1.02
N VAL A 152 -4.75 8.76 -1.85
CA VAL A 152 -5.63 9.87 -1.46
C VAL A 152 -7.09 9.51 -1.76
N SER A 153 -7.96 9.69 -0.76
CA SER A 153 -9.38 9.30 -0.83
C SER A 153 -10.22 10.15 -1.80
N SER A 154 -9.78 11.37 -2.14
CA SER A 154 -10.42 12.24 -3.12
C SER A 154 -9.51 13.43 -3.51
N GLU A 155 -9.30 13.62 -4.81
CA GLU A 155 -8.85 14.91 -5.35
C GLU A 155 -10.06 15.85 -5.49
N ARG A 156 -9.98 17.03 -4.89
CA ARG A 156 -11.07 18.01 -4.90
C ARG A 156 -11.00 18.89 -6.13
N LYS A 157 -12.12 19.06 -6.83
CA LYS A 157 -12.19 19.92 -8.01
C LYS A 157 -12.27 21.38 -7.58
N PHE A 158 -11.69 22.27 -8.39
CA PHE A 158 -11.70 23.71 -8.11
C PHE A 158 -13.13 24.26 -7.93
N THR A 159 -14.10 23.74 -8.69
CA THR A 159 -15.52 24.11 -8.57
C THR A 159 -16.11 23.73 -7.22
N GLU A 160 -15.69 22.61 -6.63
CA GLU A 160 -16.14 22.16 -5.30
C GLU A 160 -15.57 23.08 -4.21
N LEU A 161 -14.31 23.49 -4.36
CA LEU A 161 -13.66 24.43 -3.45
C LEU A 161 -14.33 25.82 -3.48
N ILE A 162 -14.68 26.34 -4.66
CA ILE A 162 -15.45 27.60 -4.78
C ILE A 162 -16.80 27.50 -4.06
N GLN A 163 -17.44 26.33 -4.13
CA GLN A 163 -18.72 26.08 -3.47
C GLN A 163 -18.61 25.80 -1.96
N GLY A 164 -17.39 25.85 -1.40
CA GLY A 164 -17.13 25.57 0.01
C GLY A 164 -17.24 24.08 0.37
N ILE A 165 -17.36 23.19 -0.62
CA ILE A 165 -17.45 21.74 -0.39
C ILE A 165 -16.06 21.24 0.02
N GLY A 166 -15.96 20.73 1.25
CA GLY A 166 -14.70 20.27 1.83
C GLY A 166 -13.79 21.39 2.37
N ALA A 167 -14.18 22.66 2.26
CA ALA A 167 -13.44 23.78 2.83
C ALA A 167 -13.53 23.74 4.37
N ASN A 168 -12.65 22.97 4.99
CA ASN A 168 -12.35 23.06 6.42
C ASN A 168 -11.16 24.03 6.55
N GLU A 169 -11.10 24.88 7.58
CA GLU A 169 -9.98 25.81 7.85
C GLU A 169 -8.61 25.11 7.96
N HIS A 170 -8.66 23.78 8.00
CA HIS A 170 -7.59 22.83 8.20
C HIS A 170 -7.18 22.07 6.92
N ALA A 171 -7.91 22.23 5.80
CA ALA A 171 -7.62 21.57 4.53
C ALA A 171 -6.50 22.29 3.76
N THR A 172 -5.24 21.99 4.11
CA THR A 172 -4.06 22.52 3.39
C THR A 172 -3.63 21.63 2.22
N GLU A 173 -2.79 22.15 1.30
CA GLU A 173 -2.18 21.43 0.16
C GLU A 173 -1.56 20.08 0.54
N PHE A 174 -1.05 19.94 1.77
CA PHE A 174 -0.48 18.69 2.31
C PHE A 174 -1.46 17.50 2.24
N CYS A 175 -2.76 17.76 2.35
CA CYS A 175 -3.80 16.72 2.31
C CYS A 175 -4.11 16.23 0.89
N SER A 176 -3.50 16.84 -0.13
CA SER A 176 -3.56 16.37 -1.52
C SER A 176 -2.36 15.48 -1.88
N CYS A 177 -1.42 15.28 -0.96
CA CYS A 177 -0.35 14.32 -1.14
C CYS A 177 -0.91 12.90 -0.95
N GLY A 178 -0.72 12.05 -1.96
CA GLY A 178 -1.04 10.63 -1.91
C GLY A 178 -0.90 10.01 -3.29
N TRP A 179 -0.82 8.68 -3.34
CA TRP A 179 -0.89 7.98 -4.61
C TRP A 179 -2.32 8.05 -5.16
N PRO A 180 -2.53 8.20 -6.48
CA PRO A 180 -3.88 8.14 -7.04
C PRO A 180 -4.50 6.76 -6.81
N ASP A 181 -5.73 6.71 -6.26
CA ASP A 181 -6.45 5.45 -5.96
C ASP A 181 -6.52 4.52 -7.17
N HIS A 182 -6.84 5.06 -8.34
CA HIS A 182 -6.94 4.33 -9.60
C HIS A 182 -5.61 3.72 -10.08
N LEU A 183 -4.49 4.01 -9.42
CA LEU A 183 -3.16 3.41 -9.65
C LEU A 183 -2.66 2.54 -8.48
N LEU A 184 -3.51 2.20 -7.50
CA LEU A 184 -3.13 1.39 -6.33
C LEU A 184 -2.50 0.05 -6.73
N VAL A 185 -3.02 -0.56 -7.80
CA VAL A 185 -2.50 -1.82 -8.34
C VAL A 185 -1.92 -1.65 -9.75
N PRO A 186 -0.91 -2.45 -10.14
CA PRO A 186 -0.41 -2.46 -11.51
C PRO A 186 -1.51 -2.88 -12.49
N LYS A 187 -1.34 -2.53 -13.76
CA LYS A 187 -2.28 -2.90 -14.83
C LYS A 187 -2.54 -4.42 -14.93
N GLY A 188 -1.52 -5.25 -14.75
CA GLY A 188 -1.60 -6.68 -15.07
C GLY A 188 -1.62 -6.94 -16.57
N SER A 189 -2.25 -8.04 -17.00
CA SER A 189 -2.35 -8.45 -18.41
C SER A 189 -3.73 -8.99 -18.75
N ASP A 190 -4.07 -9.06 -20.04
CA ASP A 190 -5.30 -9.65 -20.57
C ASP A 190 -5.47 -11.14 -20.22
N LYS A 191 -4.34 -11.85 -20.11
CA LYS A 191 -4.30 -13.26 -19.66
C LYS A 191 -4.30 -13.42 -18.14
N GLY A 192 -4.18 -12.30 -17.42
CA GLY A 192 -3.94 -12.23 -16.00
C GLY A 192 -2.47 -12.46 -15.64
N MET A 193 -1.94 -11.60 -14.77
CA MET A 193 -0.57 -11.65 -14.28
C MET A 193 -0.54 -12.01 -12.81
N ASP A 194 0.31 -12.97 -12.44
CA ASP A 194 0.45 -13.45 -11.06
C ASP A 194 1.33 -12.50 -10.23
N PHE A 195 0.85 -12.19 -9.02
CA PHE A 195 1.56 -11.40 -8.02
C PHE A 195 1.55 -12.12 -6.67
N HIS A 196 2.66 -12.00 -5.96
CA HIS A 196 2.73 -12.24 -4.52
C HIS A 196 1.99 -11.13 -3.79
N LEU A 197 0.92 -11.47 -3.07
CA LEU A 197 0.31 -10.62 -2.06
C LEU A 197 0.87 -11.01 -0.70
N PHE A 198 1.80 -10.20 -0.21
CA PHE A 198 2.49 -10.40 1.05
C PHE A 198 1.82 -9.59 2.16
N VAL A 199 1.49 -10.25 3.27
CA VAL A 199 0.95 -9.62 4.47
C VAL A 199 1.84 -9.93 5.66
N MET A 200 2.16 -8.91 6.45
CA MET A 200 2.87 -9.06 7.71
C MET A 200 2.16 -8.29 8.82
N ILE A 201 2.07 -8.88 10.02
CA ILE A 201 1.61 -8.17 11.21
C ILE A 201 2.78 -8.02 12.20
N THR A 202 3.15 -6.77 12.52
CA THR A 202 4.18 -6.43 13.51
C THR A 202 3.58 -5.93 14.81
N ASP A 203 4.35 -5.93 15.90
CA ASP A 203 3.90 -5.41 17.21
C ASP A 203 3.77 -3.89 17.17
N TYR A 204 2.53 -3.39 17.22
CA TYR A 204 2.23 -1.95 17.15
C TYR A 204 2.93 -1.15 18.25
N LEU A 205 3.09 -1.72 19.45
CA LEU A 205 3.74 -1.01 20.56
C LEU A 205 5.24 -0.77 20.31
N LYS A 206 5.87 -1.61 19.46
CA LYS A 206 7.24 -1.41 19.00
C LYS A 206 7.34 -0.52 17.76
N ASP A 207 6.22 -0.31 17.06
CA ASP A 207 6.14 0.50 15.85
C ASP A 207 5.76 1.96 16.16
N LEU A 208 5.02 2.21 17.24
CA LEU A 208 4.51 3.54 17.58
C LEU A 208 5.63 4.57 17.86
N VAL A 209 5.49 5.77 17.28
CA VAL A 209 6.35 6.93 17.52
C VAL A 209 5.61 7.99 18.34
N GLY A 210 5.68 7.95 19.67
CA GLY A 210 5.01 8.94 20.51
C GLY A 210 3.47 8.84 20.52
N ASP A 211 2.81 9.74 21.25
CA ASP A 211 1.35 9.78 21.36
C ASP A 211 0.80 10.91 20.47
N PHE A 212 0.32 10.55 19.28
CA PHE A 212 -0.41 11.45 18.40
C PHE A 212 -1.88 11.33 18.79
N GLY A 213 -2.36 12.20 19.69
CA GLY A 213 -3.78 12.22 20.08
C GLY A 213 -4.72 12.23 18.86
N GLU A 214 -5.99 11.91 19.06
CA GLU A 214 -7.06 11.69 18.04
C GLU A 214 -7.28 12.84 17.03
N LYS A 215 -6.50 13.92 17.06
CA LYS A 215 -6.55 15.08 16.18
C LYS A 215 -5.49 15.06 15.07
N SER A 216 -5.02 13.89 14.65
CA SER A 216 -4.14 13.83 13.48
C SER A 216 -4.95 14.14 12.22
N MET A 217 -4.55 15.20 11.52
CA MET A 217 -5.18 15.66 10.29
C MET A 217 -4.47 15.05 9.09
N CYS A 218 -5.24 14.67 8.05
CA CYS A 218 -4.74 14.21 6.76
C CYS A 218 -3.87 12.94 6.88
N VAL A 219 -4.50 11.91 7.45
CA VAL A 219 -3.90 10.59 7.74
C VAL A 219 -4.21 9.57 6.63
N ASP A 220 -4.82 10.01 5.53
CA ASP A 220 -5.29 9.13 4.47
C ASP A 220 -4.12 8.50 3.70
N ALA A 221 -3.03 9.25 3.46
CA ALA A 221 -1.88 8.81 2.64
C ALA A 221 -0.55 8.74 3.42
N VAL A 222 -0.61 8.37 4.71
CA VAL A 222 0.55 8.40 5.61
C VAL A 222 1.74 7.62 5.11
N SER A 223 1.53 6.51 4.39
CA SER A 223 2.62 5.64 3.95
C SER A 223 3.67 6.39 3.14
N TYR A 224 3.24 7.26 2.21
CA TYR A 224 4.14 8.00 1.32
C TYR A 224 4.28 9.49 1.66
N CYS A 225 3.30 10.07 2.35
CA CYS A 225 3.27 11.51 2.63
C CYS A 225 3.58 11.85 4.10
N GLY A 226 3.61 10.85 4.98
CA GLY A 226 3.76 11.07 6.42
C GLY A 226 2.54 11.79 7.02
N VAL A 227 2.75 12.43 8.17
CA VAL A 227 1.72 13.19 8.87
C VAL A 227 2.21 14.62 9.02
N LYS A 228 1.36 15.60 8.69
CA LYS A 228 1.70 17.02 8.79
C LYS A 228 2.08 17.40 10.22
N ASP A 229 3.18 18.13 10.39
CA ASP A 229 3.66 18.66 11.68
C ASP A 229 3.88 17.57 12.77
N HIS A 230 4.04 16.32 12.35
CA HIS A 230 4.23 15.17 13.22
C HIS A 230 5.40 14.30 12.73
N LEU A 231 5.93 13.47 13.64
CA LEU A 231 6.90 12.43 13.25
C LEU A 231 6.21 11.36 12.41
N TYR A 232 6.97 10.70 11.52
CA TYR A 232 6.45 9.55 10.78
C TYR A 232 5.97 8.47 11.78
N PRO A 233 4.71 8.00 11.70
CA PRO A 233 4.07 7.25 12.79
C PRO A 233 4.42 5.76 12.82
N ASP A 234 5.61 5.38 12.32
CA ASP A 234 6.12 4.02 12.28
C ASP A 234 7.65 4.01 12.47
N ARG A 235 8.13 3.34 13.52
CA ARG A 235 9.55 3.21 13.87
C ARG A 235 10.31 2.29 12.93
N LYS A 236 9.62 1.42 12.19
CA LYS A 236 10.27 0.54 11.21
C LYS A 236 10.80 1.37 10.05
N ALA A 237 11.86 0.87 9.40
CA ALA A 237 12.34 1.48 8.18
C ALA A 237 11.22 1.52 7.13
N MET A 238 11.11 2.61 6.37
CA MET A 238 10.23 2.64 5.19
C MET A 238 10.61 1.49 4.26
N GLY A 239 9.61 0.70 3.84
CA GLY A 239 9.80 -0.53 3.07
C GLY A 239 10.07 -1.80 3.90
N PHE A 240 10.11 -1.75 5.23
CA PHE A 240 10.19 -2.95 6.07
C PHE A 240 9.02 -3.92 5.76
N PRO A 241 9.27 -5.23 5.59
CA PRO A 241 10.52 -5.96 5.82
C PRO A 241 11.45 -6.13 4.60
N PHE A 242 11.15 -5.51 3.46
CA PHE A 242 11.89 -5.63 2.20
C PHE A 242 13.10 -4.69 2.06
N ASP A 243 13.39 -3.83 3.04
CA ASP A 243 14.47 -2.85 2.93
C ASP A 243 15.88 -3.43 3.16
N ARG A 244 16.01 -4.64 3.73
CA ARG A 244 17.31 -5.34 3.93
C ARG A 244 17.40 -6.67 3.20
N THR A 245 18.62 -7.10 2.88
CA THR A 245 18.92 -8.33 2.14
C THR A 245 18.21 -9.56 2.71
N ILE A 246 17.55 -10.34 1.87
CA ILE A 246 16.87 -11.60 2.21
C ILE A 246 17.72 -12.77 1.69
N LYS A 247 18.23 -13.61 2.60
CA LYS A 247 19.10 -14.76 2.28
C LYS A 247 18.30 -16.05 2.19
N LYS A 248 17.29 -16.09 1.31
CA LYS A 248 16.41 -17.23 1.06
C LYS A 248 16.10 -17.32 -0.42
N ASP A 249 16.04 -18.54 -0.95
CA ASP A 249 15.79 -18.75 -2.37
C ASP A 249 14.29 -18.72 -2.69
N LYS A 250 13.45 -19.06 -1.72
CA LYS A 250 11.98 -19.10 -1.87
C LYS A 250 11.28 -18.28 -0.80
N MET A 251 10.16 -17.64 -1.18
CA MET A 251 9.32 -16.88 -0.25
C MET A 251 8.91 -17.70 0.97
N SER A 252 8.47 -18.94 0.76
CA SER A 252 8.04 -19.85 1.83
C SER A 252 9.08 -20.12 2.91
N GLU A 253 10.38 -20.00 2.59
CA GLU A 253 11.48 -20.23 3.54
C GLU A 253 11.82 -18.98 4.37
N TRP A 254 11.34 -17.82 3.94
CA TRP A 254 11.54 -16.54 4.61
C TRP A 254 10.39 -16.17 5.55
N LEU A 255 9.19 -16.69 5.30
CA LEU A 255 8.00 -16.36 6.10
C LEU A 255 8.14 -16.78 7.56
N THR A 256 7.84 -15.86 8.47
CA THR A 256 7.57 -16.14 9.88
C THR A 256 6.07 -16.37 10.09
N PRO A 257 5.61 -16.95 11.22
CA PRO A 257 4.19 -17.19 11.48
C PRO A 257 3.27 -15.95 11.37
N ASN A 258 3.80 -14.75 11.64
CA ASN A 258 3.09 -13.48 11.50
C ASN A 258 3.20 -12.86 10.09
N MET A 259 3.70 -13.62 9.12
CA MET A 259 3.70 -13.30 7.70
C MET A 259 2.88 -14.34 6.93
N TYR A 260 2.32 -13.91 5.80
CA TYR A 260 1.64 -14.79 4.86
C TYR A 260 1.86 -14.28 3.45
N ASP A 261 2.07 -15.20 2.52
CA ASP A 261 2.17 -14.92 1.10
C ASP A 261 1.11 -15.74 0.37
N THR A 262 0.35 -15.10 -0.51
CA THR A 262 -0.62 -15.77 -1.37
C THR A 262 -0.51 -15.23 -2.79
N ILE A 263 -0.82 -16.07 -3.78
CA ILE A 263 -0.81 -15.62 -5.17
C ILE A 263 -2.17 -15.04 -5.51
N VAL A 264 -2.16 -13.81 -6.03
CA VAL A 264 -3.32 -13.14 -6.61
C VAL A 264 -3.04 -12.85 -8.07
N GLN A 265 -4.09 -12.79 -8.89
CA GLN A 265 -3.98 -12.49 -10.31
C GLN A 265 -4.56 -11.11 -10.60
N ILE A 266 -3.88 -10.33 -11.43
CA ILE A 266 -4.41 -9.06 -11.95
C ILE A 266 -4.70 -9.20 -13.43
N VAL A 267 -5.96 -9.04 -13.81
CA VAL A 267 -6.46 -9.17 -15.19
C VAL A 267 -6.85 -7.79 -15.71
N HIS A 268 -6.35 -7.42 -16.88
CA HIS A 268 -6.72 -6.18 -17.56
C HIS A 268 -7.78 -6.44 -18.63
N HIS A 269 -8.83 -5.60 -18.64
CA HIS A 269 -9.88 -5.60 -19.65
C HIS A 269 -9.87 -4.32 -20.49
#